data_AF-G7VQ55-F1
#
_entry.id   AF-G7VQ55-F1
#
_cell.length_a   1.000
_cell.length_b   1.000
_cell.length_c   1.000
_cell.angle_alpha   90.00
_cell.angle_beta   90.00
_cell.angle_gamma   90.00
#
_symmetry.space_group_name_H-M   'P 1'
#
loop_
_entity.id
_entity.type
_entity.pdbx_description
1 polymer ?
#
loop_
_entity_poly.entity_id
_entity_poly.type
_entity_poly.pdbx_seq_one_letter_code
_entity_poly.pdbx_strand_id
1 'polypeptide(L)'
;MTVQSGAELESHIVQYEIDPLSGMVLSESMVIWRGDGGPWVEGPHLYKIKGIYYLMTASGGTSNDHRKIIARSSSPYGPFEGKPEPILTHLFH
;
A
#
# COMPACT_ATOMS: atom_id res chain seq x y z
N MET A 1 0.27 8.50 8.71
CA MET A 1 1.36 8.09 7.82
C MET A 1 1.05 6.70 7.29
N THR A 2 1.23 6.48 5.99
CA THR A 2 1.10 5.17 5.33
C THR A 2 2.49 4.76 4.88
N VAL A 3 3.00 3.61 5.34
CA VAL A 3 4.42 3.26 5.23
C VAL A 3 4.59 1.79 4.87
N GLN A 4 5.66 1.49 4.14
CA GLN A 4 6.11 0.11 3.94
C GLN A 4 6.76 -0.42 5.22
N SER A 5 6.52 -1.70 5.52
CA SER A 5 7.19 -2.48 6.55
C SER A 5 7.52 -3.87 6.00
N GLY A 6 8.56 -4.52 6.55
CA GLY A 6 9.05 -5.80 6.05
C GLY A 6 9.83 -5.72 4.73
N ALA A 7 10.25 -6.88 4.24
CA ALA A 7 11.07 -7.06 3.04
C ALA A 7 10.63 -8.32 2.30
N GLU A 8 11.00 -8.42 1.01
CA GLU A 8 10.66 -9.57 0.16
C GLU A 8 9.17 -9.90 0.24
N LEU A 9 8.81 -11.18 0.39
CA LEU A 9 7.42 -11.67 0.48
C LEU A 9 6.71 -11.23 1.77
N GLU A 10 7.45 -10.83 2.80
CA GLU A 10 6.88 -10.33 4.05
C GLU A 10 6.60 -8.83 4.02
N SER A 11 6.93 -8.16 2.92
CA SER A 11 6.68 -6.73 2.74
C SER A 11 5.18 -6.43 2.72
N HIS A 12 4.76 -5.43 3.49
CA HIS A 12 3.37 -5.03 3.67
C HIS A 12 3.24 -3.54 4.01
N ILE A 13 2.02 -3.02 3.98
CA ILE A 13 1.72 -1.62 4.31
C ILE A 13 1.17 -1.52 5.73
N VAL A 14 1.79 -0.65 6.51
CA VAL A 14 1.32 -0.23 7.83
C VAL A 14 0.80 1.21 7.82
N GLN A 15 -0.08 1.52 8.76
CA GLN A 15 -0.60 2.86 8.96
C GLN A 15 -0.70 3.20 10.45
N TYR A 16 -0.34 4.44 10.78
CA TYR A 16 -0.48 5.05 12.10
C TYR A 16 -0.66 6.55 11.96
N GLU A 17 -1.20 7.21 12.98
CA GLU A 17 -1.39 8.65 13.01
C GLU A 17 -0.11 9.36 13.46
N ILE A 18 0.14 10.54 12.90
CA ILE A 18 1.25 11.39 13.30
C ILE A 18 0.76 12.82 13.49
N ASP A 19 1.39 13.55 14.40
CA ASP A 19 1.32 15.01 14.39
C ASP A 19 2.29 15.53 13.31
N PRO A 20 1.79 16.20 12.25
CA PRO A 20 2.65 16.68 11.18
C PRO A 20 3.61 17.80 11.60
N LEU A 21 3.37 18.48 12.72
CA LEU A 21 4.24 19.57 13.19
C LEU A 21 5.41 19.05 14.03
N SER A 22 5.14 18.14 14.96
CA SER A 22 6.17 17.59 15.85
C SER A 22 6.82 16.30 15.32
N GLY A 23 6.16 15.61 14.39
CA GLY A 23 6.57 14.27 13.95
C GLY A 23 6.24 13.16 14.96
N MET A 24 5.55 13.46 16.06
CA MET A 24 5.19 12.45 17.07
C MET A 24 4.17 11.45 16.50
N VAL A 25 4.39 10.18 16.82
CA VAL A 25 3.44 9.10 16.54
C VAL A 25 2.30 9.16 17.57
N LEU A 26 1.06 9.17 17.08
CA LEU A 26 -0.14 9.37 17.90
C LEU A 26 -0.97 8.09 18.10
N SER A 27 -0.68 7.03 17.35
CA SER A 27 -1.41 5.76 17.43
C SER A 27 -0.46 4.57 17.28
N GLU A 28 -0.94 3.39 17.64
CA GLU A 28 -0.27 2.14 17.28
C GLU A 28 -0.26 1.94 15.75
N SER A 29 0.76 1.23 15.26
CA SER A 29 0.87 0.85 13.86
C SER A 29 -0.01 -0.36 13.55
N MET A 30 -0.85 -0.24 12.51
CA MET A 30 -1.69 -1.34 12.05
C MET A 30 -1.29 -1.77 10.64
N VAL A 31 -1.24 -3.08 10.40
CA VAL A 31 -1.12 -3.64 9.05
C VAL A 31 -2.44 -3.42 8.31
N ILE A 32 -2.43 -2.65 7.23
CA ILE A 32 -3.64 -2.32 6.47
C ILE A 32 -3.76 -3.07 5.14
N TRP A 33 -2.64 -3.52 4.56
CA TRP A 33 -2.66 -4.31 3.32
C TRP A 33 -1.36 -5.08 3.10
N ARG A 34 -1.47 -6.28 2.51
CA ARG A 34 -0.34 -7.18 2.19
C ARG A 34 -0.04 -7.27 0.68
N GLY A 35 -0.63 -6.38 -0.13
CA GLY A 35 -0.41 -6.36 -1.58
C GLY A 35 -1.13 -7.49 -2.31
N ASP A 36 -0.52 -7.95 -3.40
CA ASP A 36 -1.05 -8.94 -4.34
C ASP A 36 -0.40 -10.33 -4.19
N GLY A 37 0.35 -10.55 -3.10
CA GLY A 37 1.08 -11.79 -2.84
C GLY A 37 2.50 -11.83 -3.43
N GLY A 38 2.93 -10.80 -4.17
CA GLY A 38 4.31 -10.68 -4.61
C GLY A 38 5.21 -9.93 -3.62
N PRO A 39 6.54 -9.96 -3.83
CA PRO A 39 7.49 -9.35 -2.91
C PRO A 39 7.49 -7.83 -3.02
N TRP A 40 8.10 -7.16 -2.04
CA TRP A 40 8.40 -5.73 -2.08
C TRP A 40 7.15 -4.86 -2.29
N VAL A 41 6.13 -5.05 -1.46
CA VAL A 41 4.95 -4.18 -1.43
C VAL A 41 5.37 -2.80 -0.90
N GLU A 42 5.64 -1.87 -1.81
CA GLU A 42 6.41 -0.66 -1.53
C GLU A 42 5.78 0.61 -2.08
N GLY A 43 6.35 1.77 -1.73
CA GLY A 43 5.92 3.08 -2.23
C GLY A 43 4.42 3.38 -2.05
N PRO A 44 3.84 3.21 -0.84
CA PRO A 44 2.41 3.41 -0.62
C PRO A 44 1.99 4.86 -0.78
N HIS A 45 0.86 5.05 -1.46
CA HIS A 45 0.15 6.31 -1.56
C HIS A 45 -1.33 6.09 -1.26
N LEU A 46 -1.88 6.85 -0.32
CA LEU A 46 -3.30 6.80 0.04
C LEU A 46 -4.02 8.02 -0.54
N TYR A 47 -5.07 7.79 -1.32
CA TYR A 47 -5.91 8.83 -1.91
C TYR A 47 -7.35 8.71 -1.40
N LYS A 48 -8.02 9.84 -1.24
CA LYS A 48 -9.47 9.88 -1.00
C LYS A 48 -10.16 10.47 -2.22
N ILE A 49 -10.88 9.64 -2.97
CA ILE A 49 -11.55 10.03 -4.22
C ILE A 49 -13.04 9.68 -4.08
N LYS A 50 -13.91 10.70 -4.12
CA LYS A 50 -15.37 10.55 -4.04
C LYS A 50 -15.83 9.69 -2.85
N GLY A 51 -15.21 9.87 -1.68
CA GLY A 51 -15.55 9.16 -0.45
C GLY A 51 -14.92 7.77 -0.30
N ILE A 52 -14.20 7.28 -1.31
CA ILE A 52 -13.50 5.99 -1.28
C ILE A 52 -12.00 6.22 -1.08
N TYR A 53 -11.38 5.38 -0.27
CA TYR A 53 -9.94 5.36 -0.08
C TYR A 53 -9.31 4.39 -1.08
N TYR A 54 -8.28 4.86 -1.79
CA TYR A 54 -7.48 4.06 -2.71
C TYR A 54 -6.06 3.99 -2.19
N LEU A 55 -5.56 2.77 -1.95
CA LEU A 55 -4.18 2.50 -1.59
C LEU A 55 -3.45 2.00 -2.83
N MET A 56 -2.56 2.81 -3.38
CA MET A 56 -1.71 2.47 -4.50
C MET A 56 -0.30 2.16 -4.01
N THR A 57 0.26 1.04 -4.44
CA THR A 57 1.63 0.63 -4.10
C THR A 57 2.33 0.08 -5.34
N ALA A 58 3.62 -0.22 -5.22
CA ALA A 58 4.35 -1.10 -6.13
C ALA A 58 4.50 -2.50 -5.53
N SER A 59 4.79 -3.49 -6.38
CA SER A 59 5.26 -4.83 -6.00
C SER A 59 6.25 -5.34 -7.06
N GLY A 60 7.07 -6.35 -6.70
CA GLY A 60 8.08 -6.96 -7.56
C GLY A 60 9.46 -6.29 -7.52
N GLY A 61 9.60 -5.21 -6.76
CA GLY A 61 10.81 -4.39 -6.72
C GLY A 61 10.98 -3.56 -7.99
N THR A 62 12.07 -2.77 -8.06
CA THR A 62 12.26 -1.79 -9.14
C THR A 62 12.88 -2.35 -10.43
N SER A 63 12.94 -3.68 -10.56
CA SER A 63 13.54 -4.36 -11.72
C SER A 63 12.44 -4.93 -12.65
N ASN A 64 12.72 -6.03 -13.34
CA ASN A 64 11.86 -6.59 -14.37
C ASN A 64 10.46 -7.01 -13.88
N ASP A 65 10.29 -7.32 -12.60
CA ASP A 65 8.99 -7.75 -12.06
C ASP A 65 8.12 -6.59 -11.53
N HIS A 66 8.59 -5.34 -11.69
CA HIS A 66 7.90 -4.15 -11.20
C HIS A 66 6.50 -4.03 -11.79
N ARG A 67 5.53 -3.85 -10.89
CA ARG A 67 4.16 -3.48 -11.24
C ARG A 67 3.54 -2.54 -10.20
N LYS A 68 2.60 -1.72 -10.64
CA LYS A 68 1.72 -0.93 -9.77
C LYS A 68 0.45 -1.73 -9.47
N ILE A 69 0.13 -1.83 -8.20
CA ILE A 69 -1.06 -2.48 -7.69
C ILE A 69 -1.90 -1.49 -6.92
N ILE A 70 -3.21 -1.73 -6.85
CA ILE A 70 -4.15 -0.83 -6.18
C ILE A 70 -5.21 -1.62 -5.44
N ALA A 71 -5.62 -1.10 -4.30
CA ALA A 71 -6.76 -1.58 -3.54
C ALA A 71 -7.64 -0.43 -3.08
N ARG A 72 -8.90 -0.72 -2.72
CA ARG A 72 -9.86 0.28 -2.24
C ARG A 72 -10.56 -0.13 -0.95
N SER A 73 -10.99 0.85 -0.17
CA SER A 73 -11.79 0.66 1.04
C SER A 73 -12.70 1.86 1.30
N SER A 74 -13.79 1.67 2.06
CA SER A 74 -14.59 2.76 2.63
C SER A 74 -13.93 3.40 3.86
N SER A 75 -12.89 2.77 4.42
CA SER A 75 -12.11 3.23 5.57
C SER A 75 -10.64 3.39 5.21
N PRO A 76 -9.94 4.41 5.74
CA PRO A 76 -8.50 4.55 5.52
C PRO A 76 -7.70 3.39 6.12
N TYR A 77 -8.28 2.62 7.05
CA TYR A 77 -7.64 1.49 7.73
C TYR A 77 -8.05 0.12 7.16
N GLY A 78 -8.76 0.09 6.04
CA GLY A 78 -9.22 -1.15 5.43
C GLY A 78 -10.54 -1.71 6.02
N PRO A 79 -10.88 -2.97 5.73
CA PRO A 79 -10.12 -3.88 4.86
C PRO A 79 -10.05 -3.36 3.42
N PHE A 80 -8.88 -3.49 2.80
CA PHE A 80 -8.67 -3.08 1.41
C PHE A 80 -8.98 -4.22 0.45
N GLU A 81 -9.90 -4.00 -0.49
CA GLU A 81 -10.20 -4.89 -1.60
C GLU A 81 -9.22 -4.60 -2.76
N GLY A 82 -8.30 -5.53 -3.01
CA GLY A 82 -7.31 -5.42 -4.09
C GLY A 82 -7.91 -5.67 -5.47
N LYS A 83 -7.45 -4.92 -6.48
CA LYS A 83 -7.68 -5.28 -7.89
C LYS A 83 -6.87 -6.55 -8.21
N PRO A 84 -7.45 -7.59 -8.82
CA PRO A 84 -6.73 -8.84 -9.11
C PRO A 84 -5.51 -8.64 -10.00
N GLU A 85 -5.65 -7.85 -11.07
CA GLU A 85 -4.56 -7.54 -12.00
C GLU A 85 -3.87 -6.22 -11.64
N PRO A 86 -2.57 -6.04 -11.92
CA PRO A 86 -1.90 -4.76 -11.78
C PRO A 86 -2.58 -3.67 -12.63
N ILE A 87 -2.39 -2.41 -12.25
CA ILE A 87 -2.87 -1.26 -13.03
C ILE A 87 -1.81 -0.75 -14.02
N LEU A 88 -0.55 -1.12 -13.81
CA LEU A 88 0.55 -0.80 -14.71
C LEU A 88 1.69 -1.79 -14.50
N THR A 89 2.14 -2.41 -15.59
CA THR A 89 3.38 -3.18 -15.65
C THR A 89 3.82 -3.28 -17.11
N HIS A 90 5.10 -3.55 -17.35
CA HIS A 90 5.62 -3.89 -18.67
C HIS A 90 5.61 -5.40 -18.96
N LEU A 91 5.23 -6.24 -17.98
CA LEU A 91 5.10 -7.68 -18.16
C LEU A 91 3.85 -7.92 -19.02
N PHE A 92 4.02 -8.56 -20.17
CA PHE A 92 2.89 -8.97 -21.01
C PHE A 92 2.00 -9.93 -20.23
N HIS A 93 0.70 -9.63 -20.18
CA HIS A 93 -0.35 -10.51 -19.66
C HIS A 93 -1.06 -11.19 -20.84
#